data_AF-A0A0F0HGV6-F1
#
_entry.id   AF-A0A0F0HGV6-F1
#
_cell.length_a   1.000
_cell.length_b   1.000
_cell.length_c   1.000
_cell.angle_alpha   90.00
_cell.angle_beta   90.00
_cell.angle_gamma   90.00
#
_symmetry.space_group_name_H-M   'P 1'
#
loop_
_entity.id
_entity.type
_entity.pdbx_description
1 polymer ?
#
loop_
_entity_poly.entity_id
_entity_poly.type
_entity_poly.pdbx_seq_one_letter_code
_entity_poly.pdbx_strand_id
1 'polypeptide(L)'
;DEVTFLGGVRHGLTMGSPVAVMVGNTEWPKWELVMSADPVDPEVLANLARNEALTRPRPGHADLAGMQKYSIDEARPILERASARETAARVALGAVARSYLRETCGIEIVSHVVELAAAKAPAGVLPLPSDEARLDEDPVRCLDAEASAAMVAEIDRAHKDGDTLGGVVEVLAYGVPVGLGSHVHWDRRLDARLA
;
A
#
# COMPACT_ATOMS: atom_id res chain seq x y z
N ASP A 1 8.32 -10.30 2.93
CA ASP A 1 7.06 -10.98 2.57
C ASP A 1 7.38 -12.18 1.69
N GLU A 2 6.82 -13.34 2.04
CA GLU A 2 6.91 -14.53 1.18
C GLU A 2 5.75 -14.52 0.17
N VAL A 3 6.07 -14.77 -1.11
CA VAL A 3 5.13 -14.68 -2.22
C VAL A 3 5.03 -16.03 -2.93
N THR A 4 3.80 -16.47 -3.22
CA THR A 4 3.53 -17.70 -3.95
C THR A 4 2.57 -17.44 -5.11
N PHE A 5 2.96 -17.83 -6.32
CA PHE A 5 2.02 -17.91 -7.44
C PHE A 5 1.17 -19.17 -7.28
N LEU A 6 -0.15 -18.99 -7.16
CA LEU A 6 -1.11 -20.09 -7.06
C LEU A 6 -1.69 -20.48 -8.43
N GLY A 7 -1.64 -19.58 -9.41
CA GLY A 7 -2.18 -19.81 -10.75
C GLY A 7 -1.86 -18.69 -11.74
N GLY A 8 -2.10 -18.97 -13.02
CA GLY A 8 -1.97 -18.00 -14.11
C GLY A 8 -0.55 -17.75 -14.63
N VAL A 9 0.47 -18.33 -13.99
CA VAL A 9 1.88 -18.21 -14.40
C VAL A 9 2.51 -19.60 -14.51
N ARG A 10 3.26 -19.84 -15.59
CA ARG A 10 4.03 -21.07 -15.81
C ARG A 10 5.38 -20.73 -16.43
N HIS A 11 6.47 -21.22 -15.83
CA HIS A 11 7.84 -21.01 -16.29
C HIS A 11 8.21 -19.53 -16.53
N GLY A 12 7.74 -18.64 -15.66
CA GLY A 12 7.99 -17.20 -15.77
C GLY A 12 7.11 -16.46 -16.78
N LEU A 13 6.16 -17.13 -17.42
CA LEU A 13 5.24 -16.52 -18.39
C LEU A 13 3.80 -16.57 -17.90
N THR A 14 3.06 -15.48 -18.12
CA THR A 14 1.61 -15.47 -17.87
C THR A 14 0.90 -16.36 -18.90
N MET A 15 -0.19 -17.01 -18.49
CA MET A 15 -0.95 -17.95 -19.33
C MET A 15 -2.23 -17.34 -19.93
N GLY A 16 -2.50 -16.06 -19.68
CA GLY A 16 -3.76 -15.39 -20.06
C GLY A 16 -4.97 -15.73 -19.18
N SER A 17 -4.88 -16.77 -18.34
CA SER A 17 -5.84 -17.08 -17.29
C SER A 17 -5.61 -16.20 -16.04
N PRO A 18 -6.53 -16.19 -15.05
CA PRO A 18 -6.36 -15.39 -13.84
C PRO A 18 -5.03 -15.65 -13.14
N VAL A 19 -4.29 -14.58 -12.87
CA VAL A 19 -3.05 -14.62 -12.08
C VAL A 19 -3.40 -14.48 -10.61
N ALA A 20 -3.13 -15.54 -9.84
CA ALA A 20 -3.40 -15.58 -8.41
C ALA A 20 -2.06 -15.57 -7.64
N VAL A 21 -1.90 -14.60 -6.75
CA VAL A 21 -0.71 -14.41 -5.93
C VAL A 21 -1.10 -14.39 -4.46
N MET A 22 -0.45 -15.22 -3.65
CA MET A 22 -0.58 -15.23 -2.20
C MET A 22 0.63 -14.55 -1.57
N VAL A 23 0.37 -13.68 -0.59
CA VAL A 23 1.40 -13.06 0.26
C VAL A 23 1.21 -13.58 1.67
N GLY A 24 2.18 -14.33 2.18
CA GLY A 24 2.11 -14.96 3.50
C GLY A 24 2.11 -13.95 4.65
N ASN A 25 1.43 -14.27 5.74
CA ASN A 25 1.55 -13.56 7.01
C ASN A 25 2.51 -14.32 7.94
N THR A 26 3.73 -13.81 8.10
CA THR A 26 4.76 -14.45 8.94
C THR A 26 4.37 -14.49 10.42
N GLU A 27 3.47 -13.62 10.86
CA GLU A 27 2.99 -13.56 12.24
C GLU A 27 1.73 -14.41 12.48
N TRP A 28 1.24 -15.13 11.46
CA TRP A 28 0.05 -15.98 11.56
C TRP A 28 0.02 -16.90 12.79
N PRO A 29 1.11 -17.55 13.23
CA PRO A 29 1.10 -18.40 14.42
C PRO A 29 0.65 -17.70 15.71
N LYS A 30 0.76 -16.37 15.79
CA LYS A 30 0.29 -15.56 16.95
C LYS A 30 -1.20 -15.23 16.88
N TRP A 31 -1.80 -15.39 15.71
CA TRP A 31 -3.15 -14.96 15.38
C TRP A 31 -4.10 -16.10 15.04
N GLU A 32 -3.58 -17.32 14.85
CA GLU A 32 -4.34 -18.47 14.36
C GLU A 32 -5.66 -18.73 15.10
N LEU A 33 -5.67 -18.62 16.44
CA LEU A 33 -6.90 -18.79 17.22
C LEU A 33 -7.83 -17.57 17.16
N VAL A 34 -7.28 -16.36 17.28
CA VAL A 34 -8.06 -15.10 17.31
C VAL A 34 -8.69 -14.79 15.96
N MET A 35 -8.00 -15.15 14.88
CA MET A 35 -8.39 -14.91 13.49
C MET A 35 -8.74 -16.22 12.77
N SER A 36 -9.05 -17.27 13.53
CA SER A 36 -9.46 -18.56 12.97
C SER A 36 -10.64 -18.39 12.02
N ALA A 37 -10.57 -19.03 10.86
CA ALA A 37 -11.68 -19.07 9.93
C ALA A 37 -12.82 -19.98 10.45
N ASP A 38 -12.46 -21.04 11.16
CA ASP A 38 -13.41 -21.98 11.76
C ASP A 38 -13.77 -21.56 13.20
N PRO A 39 -14.94 -21.97 13.71
CA PRO A 39 -15.34 -21.70 15.09
C PRO A 39 -14.30 -22.21 16.10
N VAL A 40 -13.99 -21.38 17.10
CA VAL A 40 -13.16 -21.73 18.26
C VAL A 40 -14.04 -21.72 19.50
N ASP A 41 -13.75 -22.61 20.45
CA ASP A 41 -14.45 -22.66 21.73
C ASP A 41 -14.38 -21.28 22.44
N PRO A 42 -15.52 -20.68 22.80
CA PRO A 42 -15.56 -19.40 23.52
C PRO A 42 -14.74 -19.39 24.82
N GLU A 43 -14.64 -20.51 25.54
CA GLU A 43 -13.83 -20.58 26.77
C GLU A 43 -12.33 -20.44 26.48
N VAL A 44 -11.87 -20.97 25.34
CA VAL A 44 -10.48 -20.79 24.89
C VAL A 44 -10.25 -19.32 24.55
N LEU A 45 -11.15 -18.71 23.77
CA LEU A 45 -11.04 -17.31 23.36
C LEU A 45 -11.09 -16.32 24.54
N ALA A 46 -11.92 -16.59 25.56
CA ALA A 46 -12.02 -15.76 26.76
C ALA A 46 -10.71 -15.70 27.57
N ASN A 47 -9.86 -16.73 27.47
CA ASN A 47 -8.56 -16.79 28.14
C ASN A 47 -7.43 -16.15 27.31
N LEU A 48 -7.70 -15.66 26.11
CA LEU A 48 -6.72 -15.00 25.25
C LEU A 48 -6.85 -13.47 25.35
N ALA A 49 -5.90 -12.82 26.02
CA ALA A 49 -5.86 -11.35 26.08
C ALA A 49 -5.87 -10.67 24.70
N ARG A 50 -5.29 -11.34 23.68
CA ARG A 50 -5.29 -10.84 22.29
C ARG A 50 -6.69 -10.78 21.66
N ASN A 51 -7.65 -11.56 22.18
CA ASN A 51 -9.04 -11.58 21.73
C ASN A 51 -9.91 -10.53 22.45
N GLU A 52 -9.34 -9.66 23.28
CA GLU A 52 -10.10 -8.59 23.90
C GLU A 52 -10.79 -7.71 22.84
N ALA A 53 -12.06 -7.38 23.11
CA ALA A 53 -12.91 -6.61 22.21
C ALA A 53 -12.41 -5.18 22.08
N LEU A 54 -12.28 -4.71 20.83
CA LEU A 54 -11.78 -3.37 20.54
C LEU A 54 -12.94 -2.39 20.32
N THR A 55 -13.37 -1.71 21.38
CA THR A 55 -14.59 -0.88 21.37
C THR A 55 -14.32 0.63 21.30
N ARG A 56 -13.05 1.04 21.21
CA ARG A 56 -12.63 2.45 21.13
C ARG A 56 -12.16 2.76 19.71
N PRO A 57 -13.02 3.33 18.84
CA PRO A 57 -12.66 3.58 17.45
C PRO A 57 -11.62 4.70 17.34
N ARG A 58 -10.62 4.52 16.48
CA ARG A 58 -9.57 5.51 16.26
C ARG A 58 -10.04 6.62 15.31
N PRO A 59 -9.88 7.90 15.67
CA PRO A 59 -10.10 9.00 14.73
C PRO A 59 -9.24 8.84 13.47
N GLY A 60 -9.80 9.15 12.30
CA GLY A 60 -9.12 9.00 11.00
C GLY A 60 -9.11 7.58 10.43
N HIS A 61 -9.59 6.57 11.16
CA HIS A 61 -9.68 5.18 10.69
C HIS A 61 -11.11 4.75 10.37
N ALA A 62 -11.22 3.58 9.73
CA ALA A 62 -12.50 2.99 9.33
C ALA A 62 -13.33 2.45 10.52
N ASP A 63 -12.76 2.35 11.72
CA ASP A 63 -13.31 1.63 12.87
C ASP A 63 -14.79 2.00 13.15
N LEU A 64 -15.09 3.26 13.47
CA LEU A 64 -16.44 3.69 13.87
C LEU A 64 -17.46 3.51 12.73
N ALA A 65 -17.12 4.00 11.53
CA ALA A 65 -18.01 3.95 10.38
C ALA A 65 -18.26 2.49 9.95
N GLY A 66 -17.24 1.64 10.03
CA GLY A 66 -17.35 0.21 9.75
C GLY A 66 -18.22 -0.51 10.77
N MET A 67 -17.98 -0.29 12.07
CA MET A 67 -18.80 -0.85 13.16
C MET A 67 -20.28 -0.51 12.98
N GLN A 68 -20.59 0.77 12.71
CA GLN A 68 -21.96 1.22 12.45
C GLN A 68 -22.54 0.61 11.16
N LYS A 69 -21.79 0.63 10.06
CA LYS A 69 -22.24 0.14 8.75
C LYS A 69 -22.59 -1.35 8.79
N TYR A 70 -21.79 -2.16 9.48
CA TYR A 70 -21.95 -3.61 9.53
C TYR A 70 -22.67 -4.09 10.80
N SER A 71 -23.05 -3.18 11.70
CA SER A 71 -23.70 -3.52 12.98
C SER A 71 -22.87 -4.51 13.80
N ILE A 72 -21.59 -4.19 13.98
CA ILE A 72 -20.61 -4.99 14.75
C ILE A 72 -20.17 -4.16 15.97
N ASP A 73 -20.15 -4.78 17.14
CA ASP A 73 -19.88 -4.10 18.42
C ASP A 73 -18.40 -3.85 18.71
N GLU A 74 -17.49 -4.41 17.90
CA GLU A 74 -16.05 -4.21 18.01
C GLU A 74 -15.37 -3.94 16.66
N ALA A 75 -14.20 -3.29 16.73
CA ALA A 75 -13.46 -2.83 15.57
C ALA A 75 -12.61 -3.90 14.90
N ARG A 76 -12.33 -5.05 15.55
CA ARG A 76 -11.37 -6.04 15.03
C ARG A 76 -11.71 -6.54 13.61
N PRO A 77 -12.94 -6.95 13.29
CA PRO A 77 -13.28 -7.35 11.92
C PRO A 77 -13.12 -6.22 10.88
N ILE A 78 -13.25 -4.96 11.31
CA ILE A 78 -13.12 -3.78 10.45
C ILE A 78 -11.65 -3.45 10.21
N LEU A 79 -10.87 -3.29 11.28
CA LEU A 79 -9.47 -2.83 11.20
C LEU A 79 -8.57 -3.85 10.50
N GLU A 80 -8.85 -5.15 10.63
CA GLU A 80 -8.04 -6.19 10.00
C GLU A 80 -8.12 -6.13 8.47
N ARG A 81 -9.27 -5.74 7.91
CA ARG A 81 -9.43 -5.54 6.47
C ARG A 81 -9.08 -4.13 6.01
N ALA A 82 -9.33 -3.11 6.83
CA ALA A 82 -9.04 -1.72 6.50
C ALA A 82 -7.56 -1.35 6.65
N SER A 83 -6.77 -2.21 7.31
CA SER A 83 -5.34 -2.01 7.52
C SER A 83 -4.57 -1.84 6.21
N ALA A 84 -3.58 -0.94 6.23
CA ALA A 84 -2.65 -0.73 5.12
C ALA A 84 -1.83 -1.98 4.76
N ARG A 85 -1.85 -3.05 5.58
CA ARG A 85 -1.26 -4.35 5.23
C ARG A 85 -1.79 -4.88 3.89
N GLU A 86 -3.03 -4.56 3.55
CA GLU A 86 -3.67 -4.93 2.29
C GLU A 86 -2.91 -4.41 1.04
N THR A 87 -2.17 -3.31 1.18
CA THR A 87 -1.35 -2.76 0.09
C THR A 87 -0.26 -3.72 -0.37
N ALA A 88 0.19 -4.67 0.45
CA ALA A 88 1.14 -5.71 0.03
C ALA A 88 0.57 -6.57 -1.12
N ALA A 89 -0.72 -6.92 -1.07
CA ALA A 89 -1.38 -7.64 -2.15
C ALA A 89 -1.50 -6.77 -3.42
N ARG A 90 -1.75 -5.46 -3.25
CA ARG A 90 -1.78 -4.51 -4.37
C ARG A 90 -0.42 -4.36 -5.04
N VAL A 91 0.66 -4.30 -4.27
CA VAL A 91 2.03 -4.23 -4.81
C VAL A 91 2.37 -5.51 -5.57
N ALA A 92 1.98 -6.69 -5.06
CA ALA A 92 2.19 -7.95 -5.77
C ALA A 92 1.51 -7.97 -7.16
N LEU A 93 0.26 -7.51 -7.25
CA LEU A 93 -0.44 -7.37 -8.54
C LEU A 93 0.08 -6.20 -9.37
N GLY A 94 0.52 -5.12 -8.72
CA GLY A 94 1.17 -3.97 -9.35
C GLY A 94 2.47 -4.35 -10.05
N ALA A 95 3.24 -5.30 -9.51
CA ALA A 95 4.42 -5.84 -10.17
C ALA A 95 4.08 -6.57 -11.48
N VAL A 96 2.97 -7.34 -11.50
CA VAL A 96 2.45 -7.97 -12.73
C VAL A 96 2.03 -6.91 -13.74
N ALA A 97 1.30 -5.89 -13.30
CA ALA A 97 0.89 -4.77 -14.17
C ALA A 97 2.11 -4.00 -14.71
N ARG A 98 3.13 -3.75 -13.88
CA ARG A 98 4.37 -3.06 -14.28
C ARG A 98 5.14 -3.84 -15.33
N SER A 99 5.26 -5.17 -15.18
CA SER A 99 5.86 -6.06 -16.20
C SER A 99 5.09 -5.98 -17.51
N TYR A 100 3.76 -6.10 -17.48
CA TYR A 100 2.92 -5.97 -18.67
C TYR A 100 3.10 -4.62 -19.37
N LEU A 101 3.03 -3.51 -18.63
CA LEU A 101 3.17 -2.15 -19.16
C LEU A 101 4.53 -1.93 -19.84
N ARG A 102 5.60 -2.39 -19.20
CA ARG A 102 6.96 -2.30 -19.74
C ARG A 102 7.12 -3.13 -21.01
N GLU A 103 6.66 -4.38 -20.99
CA GLU A 103 6.85 -5.32 -22.09
C GLU A 103 5.97 -5.02 -23.32
N THR A 104 4.77 -4.46 -23.12
CA THR A 104 3.83 -4.22 -24.22
C THR A 104 3.92 -2.81 -24.82
N CYS A 105 4.23 -1.81 -23.99
CA CYS A 105 4.17 -0.40 -24.39
C CYS A 105 5.45 0.38 -24.06
N GLY A 106 6.45 -0.25 -23.44
CA GLY A 106 7.66 0.44 -22.99
C GLY A 106 7.40 1.47 -21.88
N ILE A 107 6.30 1.31 -21.13
CA ILE A 107 5.95 2.24 -20.05
C ILE A 107 6.76 1.87 -18.81
N GLU A 108 7.45 2.86 -18.25
CA GLU A 108 8.20 2.72 -17.01
C GLU A 108 7.65 3.66 -15.94
N ILE A 109 7.55 3.16 -14.71
CA ILE A 109 6.97 3.89 -13.58
C ILE A 109 8.04 4.05 -12.51
N VAL A 110 8.13 5.25 -11.95
CA VAL A 110 8.99 5.61 -10.82
C VAL A 110 8.22 6.54 -9.88
N SER A 111 8.53 6.50 -8.59
CA SER A 111 7.92 7.39 -7.60
C SER A 111 8.97 7.90 -6.62
N HIS A 112 8.75 9.12 -6.13
CA HIS A 112 9.58 9.74 -5.09
C HIS A 112 8.72 10.56 -4.14
N VAL A 113 9.26 10.84 -2.95
CA VAL A 113 8.64 11.72 -1.97
C VAL A 113 9.01 13.16 -2.29
N VAL A 114 8.00 14.04 -2.34
CA VAL A 114 8.19 15.48 -2.64
C VAL A 114 7.94 16.36 -1.43
N GLU A 115 7.23 15.86 -0.41
CA GLU A 115 6.96 16.59 0.82
C GLU A 115 6.76 15.63 1.99
N LEU A 116 7.32 15.95 3.15
CA LEU A 116 7.04 15.26 4.41
C LEU A 116 6.96 16.32 5.51
N ALA A 117 5.81 16.41 6.16
CA ALA A 117 5.49 17.48 7.09
C ALA A 117 5.80 18.87 6.50
N ALA A 118 6.68 19.67 7.13
CA ALA A 118 7.05 20.99 6.64
C ALA A 118 8.16 20.99 5.57
N ALA A 119 8.88 19.88 5.39
CA ALA A 119 9.99 19.77 4.45
C ALA A 119 9.49 19.45 3.04
N LYS A 120 9.95 20.21 2.04
CA LYS A 120 9.52 20.10 0.64
C LYS A 120 10.71 20.08 -0.30
N ALA A 121 10.67 19.20 -1.28
CA ALA A 121 11.59 19.20 -2.40
C ALA A 121 11.32 20.41 -3.33
N PRO A 122 12.35 20.94 -4.01
CA PRO A 122 12.16 21.97 -5.03
C PRO A 122 11.22 21.50 -6.15
N ALA A 123 10.42 22.43 -6.69
CA ALA A 123 9.54 22.12 -7.81
C ALA A 123 10.35 21.79 -9.08
N GLY A 124 9.84 20.85 -9.88
CA GLY A 124 10.45 20.46 -11.17
C GLY A 124 11.57 19.42 -11.05
N VAL A 125 11.84 18.91 -9.85
CA VAL A 125 12.72 17.76 -9.64
C VAL A 125 11.94 16.49 -9.98
N LEU A 126 12.15 15.93 -11.17
CA LEU A 126 11.43 14.75 -11.65
C LEU A 126 12.41 13.56 -11.81
N PRO A 127 12.20 12.42 -11.12
CA PRO A 127 13.07 11.25 -11.24
C PRO A 127 12.84 10.53 -12.57
N LEU A 128 13.91 10.08 -13.19
CA LEU A 128 13.85 9.15 -14.32
C LEU A 128 13.71 7.71 -13.80
N PRO A 129 13.23 6.75 -14.63
CA PRO A 129 13.23 5.34 -14.26
C PRO A 129 14.62 4.82 -13.86
N SER A 130 15.68 5.37 -14.43
CA SER A 130 17.07 5.04 -14.08
C SER A 130 17.49 5.48 -12.68
N ASP A 131 16.72 6.35 -12.01
CA ASP A 131 17.00 6.81 -10.65
C ASP A 131 16.46 5.85 -9.57
N GLU A 132 15.73 4.78 -9.94
CA GLU A 132 15.05 3.89 -8.99
C GLU A 132 15.99 3.33 -7.92
N ALA A 133 17.17 2.84 -8.30
CA ALA A 133 18.14 2.29 -7.34
C ALA A 133 18.63 3.36 -6.33
N ARG A 134 18.86 4.59 -6.80
CA ARG A 134 19.27 5.71 -5.93
C ARG A 134 18.14 6.12 -4.98
N LEU A 135 16.90 6.14 -5.47
CA LEU A 135 15.73 6.42 -4.65
C LEU A 135 15.48 5.33 -3.60
N ASP A 136 15.76 4.06 -3.93
CA ASP A 136 15.65 2.94 -3.00
C ASP A 136 16.70 2.99 -1.88
N GLU A 137 17.87 3.59 -2.15
CA GLU A 137 18.94 3.80 -1.17
C GLU A 137 18.69 5.02 -0.26
N ASP A 138 17.89 6.00 -0.71
CA ASP A 138 17.55 7.17 0.08
C ASP A 138 16.55 6.81 1.22
N PRO A 139 16.78 7.28 2.47
CA PRO A 139 15.98 6.88 3.63
C PRO A 139 14.50 7.26 3.53
N VAL A 140 14.15 8.27 2.74
CA VAL A 140 12.77 8.73 2.54
C VAL A 140 12.34 8.66 1.08
N ARG A 141 13.13 8.03 0.21
CA ARG A 141 12.90 7.97 -1.24
C ARG A 141 12.69 9.35 -1.89
N CYS A 142 13.44 10.36 -1.48
CA CYS A 142 13.41 11.69 -2.07
C CYS A 142 14.57 11.85 -3.06
N LEU A 143 14.30 12.40 -4.26
CA LEU A 143 15.35 12.59 -5.27
C LEU A 143 16.33 13.73 -4.90
N ASP A 144 15.83 14.74 -4.19
CA ASP A 144 16.60 15.88 -3.73
C ASP A 144 17.23 15.59 -2.36
N ALA A 145 18.56 15.64 -2.29
CA ALA A 145 19.31 15.23 -1.10
C ALA A 145 19.14 16.22 0.08
N GLU A 146 19.00 17.52 -0.20
CA GLU A 146 18.79 18.53 0.85
C GLU A 146 17.40 18.40 1.47
N ALA A 147 16.38 18.21 0.62
CA ALA A 147 15.03 17.94 1.07
C ALA A 147 14.92 16.61 1.80
N SER A 148 15.59 15.55 1.33
CA SER A 148 15.69 14.26 2.03
C SER A 148 16.20 14.43 3.47
N ALA A 149 17.32 15.15 3.64
CA ALA A 149 17.88 15.42 4.96
C ALA A 149 16.91 16.22 5.85
N ALA A 150 16.19 17.20 5.28
CA ALA A 150 15.17 17.95 6.01
C ALA A 150 13.98 17.07 6.42
N MET A 151 13.51 16.18 5.55
CA MET A 151 12.42 15.23 5.85
C MET A 151 12.82 14.24 6.95
N VAL A 152 14.07 13.75 6.94
CA VAL A 152 14.60 12.91 8.03
C VAL A 152 14.58 13.66 9.36
N ALA A 153 14.98 14.93 9.38
CA ALA A 153 14.92 15.74 10.60
C ALA A 153 13.48 15.95 11.12
N GLU A 154 12.49 16.06 10.23
CA GLU A 154 11.08 16.10 10.61
C GLU A 154 10.64 14.78 11.26
N ILE A 155 11.03 13.63 10.68
CA ILE A 155 10.74 12.29 11.23
C ILE A 155 11.35 12.14 12.63
N ASP A 156 12.62 12.51 12.81
CA ASP A 156 13.32 12.40 14.10
C ASP A 156 12.63 13.24 15.19
N ARG A 157 12.17 14.45 14.83
CA ARG A 157 11.42 15.31 15.74
C ARG A 157 10.08 14.69 16.12
N ALA A 158 9.29 14.24 15.15
CA ALA A 158 8.01 13.59 15.42
C ALA A 158 8.17 12.32 16.27
N HIS A 159 9.21 11.52 16.00
CA HIS A 159 9.52 10.34 16.80
C HIS A 159 9.81 10.71 18.27
N LYS A 160 10.61 11.75 18.51
CA LYS A 160 10.90 12.25 19.86
C LYS A 160 9.65 12.74 20.58
N ASP A 161 8.73 13.37 19.84
CA ASP A 161 7.49 13.93 20.39
C ASP A 161 6.37 12.88 20.51
N GLY A 162 6.58 11.65 20.02
CA GLY A 162 5.58 10.58 20.01
C GLY A 162 4.43 10.82 19.02
N ASP A 163 4.70 11.57 17.95
CA ASP A 163 3.74 11.97 16.93
C ASP A 163 3.95 11.21 15.60
N THR A 164 3.02 11.40 14.66
CA THR A 164 3.05 10.78 13.33
C THR A 164 2.94 11.85 12.24
N LEU A 165 3.57 11.57 11.09
CA LEU A 165 3.62 12.52 9.97
C LEU A 165 2.97 11.93 8.72
N GLY A 166 2.37 12.82 7.93
CA GLY A 166 2.00 12.54 6.55
C GLY A 166 3.00 13.18 5.58
N GLY A 167 2.70 13.07 4.29
CA GLY A 167 3.50 13.66 3.23
C GLY A 167 2.81 13.59 1.88
N VAL A 168 3.55 13.94 0.84
CA VAL A 168 3.12 13.91 -0.55
C VAL A 168 4.14 13.09 -1.34
N VAL A 169 3.62 12.15 -2.11
CA VAL A 169 4.39 11.34 -3.06
C VAL A 169 3.98 11.70 -4.47
N GLU A 170 4.94 11.67 -5.39
CA GLU A 170 4.70 11.85 -6.81
C GLU A 170 5.06 10.56 -7.54
N VAL A 171 4.16 10.12 -8.43
CA VAL A 171 4.34 8.94 -9.28
C VAL A 171 4.37 9.39 -10.73
N LEU A 172 5.44 9.04 -11.44
CA LEU A 172 5.66 9.39 -12.82
C LEU A 172 5.60 8.14 -13.70
N ALA A 173 4.90 8.25 -14.82
CA ALA A 173 4.86 7.23 -15.86
C ALA A 173 5.50 7.79 -17.14
N TYR A 174 6.59 7.16 -17.57
CA TYR A 174 7.35 7.48 -18.78
C TYR A 174 6.95 6.56 -19.93
N GLY A 175 7.09 7.04 -21.17
CA GLY A 175 6.77 6.24 -22.37
C GLY A 175 5.28 6.03 -22.62
N VAL A 176 4.41 6.79 -21.95
CA VAL A 176 2.95 6.64 -22.07
C VAL A 176 2.50 7.03 -23.50
N PRO A 177 1.85 6.12 -24.26
CA PRO A 177 1.39 6.43 -25.60
C PRO A 177 0.19 7.39 -25.56
N VAL A 178 0.12 8.25 -26.58
CA VAL A 178 -1.02 9.15 -26.77
C VAL A 178 -2.30 8.34 -27.00
N GLY A 179 -3.38 8.73 -26.32
CA GLY A 179 -4.71 8.15 -26.53
C GLY A 179 -5.15 7.11 -25.49
N LEU A 180 -4.39 6.88 -24.42
CA LEU A 180 -4.90 6.15 -23.26
C LEU A 180 -5.97 6.96 -22.51
N GLY A 181 -7.05 6.27 -22.13
CA GLY A 181 -8.27 6.92 -21.63
C GLY A 181 -9.17 7.45 -22.75
N SER A 182 -10.22 8.16 -22.39
CA SER A 182 -11.17 8.74 -23.36
C SER A 182 -11.95 9.90 -22.77
N HIS A 183 -12.28 10.88 -23.62
CA HIS A 183 -13.14 12.02 -23.27
C HIS A 183 -14.63 11.72 -23.46
N VAL A 184 -14.99 10.58 -24.08
CA VAL A 184 -16.37 10.28 -24.51
C VAL A 184 -17.33 10.05 -23.35
N HIS A 185 -16.81 9.70 -22.18
CA HIS A 185 -17.60 9.49 -20.97
C HIS A 185 -16.73 9.76 -19.74
N TRP A 186 -17.35 10.25 -18.66
CA TRP A 186 -16.64 10.77 -17.50
C TRP A 186 -15.77 9.71 -16.80
N ASP A 187 -16.24 8.47 -16.70
CA ASP A 187 -15.55 7.32 -16.09
C ASP A 187 -14.50 6.64 -17.00
N ARG A 188 -14.35 7.13 -18.24
CA ARG A 188 -13.33 6.68 -19.19
C ARG A 188 -12.13 7.60 -19.25
N ARG A 189 -12.19 8.77 -18.61
CA ARG A 189 -11.05 9.68 -18.53
C ARG A 189 -9.97 9.08 -17.64
N LEU A 190 -8.71 9.18 -18.06
CA LEU A 190 -7.61 8.52 -17.35
C LEU A 190 -7.34 9.17 -15.99
N ASP A 191 -7.44 10.49 -15.90
CA ASP A 191 -7.37 11.25 -14.63
C ASP A 191 -8.43 10.78 -13.62
N ALA A 192 -9.67 10.59 -14.07
CA ALA A 192 -10.75 10.08 -13.22
C ALA A 192 -10.59 8.60 -12.79
N ARG A 193 -9.77 7.81 -13.50
CA ARG A 193 -9.48 6.41 -13.15
C ARG A 193 -8.26 6.26 -12.23
N LEU A 194 -7.36 7.23 -12.28
CA LEU A 194 -6.18 7.29 -11.41
C LEU A 194 -6.53 7.83 -10.02
N ALA A 195 -7.51 8.74 -9.94
CA ALA A 195 -8.06 9.27 -8.69
C ALA A 195 -9.02 8.28 -8.01
#